data_AF-A0A1X7EWF9-F1
#
_entry.id   AF-A0A1X7EWF9-F1
#
_cell.length_a   1.000
_cell.length_b   1.000
_cell.length_c   1.000
_cell.angle_alpha   90.00
_cell.angle_beta   90.00
_cell.angle_gamma   90.00
#
_symmetry.space_group_name_H-M   'P 1'
#
loop_
_entity.id
_entity.type
_entity.pdbx_description
1 polymer ?
#
loop_
_entity_poly.entity_id
_entity_poly.type
_entity_poly.pdbx_seq_one_letter_code
_entity_poly.pdbx_strand_id
1 'polypeptide(L)'
;MTALCSLKARRERKARGALAALARARAALDEEQAGIARSRSQLWRAWRERGELRAVVDQNTLRDLKIELGEYRLEDEALAERLESIRAERQALTEERSRQQARLRQAVNSQEKLKLLLE
;
A
#
# COMPACT_ATOMS: atom_id res chain seq x y z
N MET A 1 -41.12 -10.04 9.11
CA MET A 1 -40.79 -9.28 7.87
C MET A 1 -39.82 -8.13 8.13
N THR A 2 -40.13 -7.18 9.00
CA THR A 2 -39.26 -6.04 9.39
C THR A 2 -37.88 -6.44 9.93
N ALA A 3 -37.79 -7.51 10.73
CA ALA A 3 -36.52 -7.99 11.29
C ALA A 3 -35.56 -8.59 10.24
N LEU A 4 -36.07 -9.21 9.17
CA LEU A 4 -35.25 -9.81 8.12
C LEU A 4 -34.66 -8.72 7.20
N CYS A 5 -35.49 -7.72 6.84
CA CYS A 5 -35.06 -6.57 6.05
C CYS A 5 -34.02 -5.72 6.80
N SER A 6 -34.20 -5.47 8.10
CA SER A 6 -33.24 -4.71 8.91
C SER A 6 -31.91 -5.45 9.06
N LEU A 7 -31.92 -6.78 9.21
CA LEU A 7 -30.72 -7.60 9.26
C LEU A 7 -29.94 -7.56 7.93
N LYS A 8 -30.64 -7.63 6.78
CA LYS A 8 -30.02 -7.53 5.45
C LYS A 8 -29.39 -6.15 5.23
N ALA A 9 -30.12 -5.08 5.54
CA ALA A 9 -29.59 -3.71 5.46
C ALA A 9 -28.38 -3.48 6.38
N ARG A 10 -28.35 -4.12 7.57
CA ARG A 10 -27.18 -4.08 8.45
C ARG A 10 -25.97 -4.81 7.85
N ARG A 11 -26.17 -5.98 7.24
CA ARG A 11 -25.10 -6.75 6.58
C ARG A 11 -24.52 -6.02 5.38
N GLU A 12 -25.37 -5.39 4.58
CA GLU A 12 -24.98 -4.55 3.44
C GLU A 12 -24.14 -3.34 3.88
N ARG A 13 -24.60 -2.60 4.91
CA ARG A 13 -23.83 -1.49 5.49
C ARG A 13 -22.47 -1.95 6.01
N LYS A 14 -22.40 -3.11 6.67
CA LYS A 14 -21.13 -3.69 7.15
C LYS A 14 -20.18 -4.00 6.00
N ALA A 15 -20.68 -4.62 4.92
CA ALA A 15 -19.88 -4.93 3.74
C ALA A 15 -19.37 -3.67 3.03
N ARG A 16 -20.21 -2.63 2.88
CA ARG A 16 -19.77 -1.33 2.36
C ARG A 16 -18.73 -0.66 3.24
N GLY A 17 -18.91 -0.71 4.57
CA GLY A 17 -17.92 -0.21 5.52
C GLY A 17 -16.56 -0.89 5.40
N ALA A 18 -16.55 -2.22 5.25
CA ALA A 18 -15.33 -2.99 5.02
C ALA A 18 -14.64 -2.59 3.69
N LEU A 19 -15.39 -2.43 2.60
CA LEU A 19 -14.85 -1.96 1.33
C LEU A 19 -14.25 -0.55 1.42
N ALA A 20 -14.88 0.36 2.16
CA ALA A 20 -14.35 1.70 2.40
C ALA A 20 -13.07 1.69 3.25
N ALA A 21 -12.96 0.78 4.22
CA ALA A 21 -11.74 0.59 4.99
C ALA A 21 -10.59 0.06 4.11
N LEU A 22 -10.86 -0.92 3.25
CA LEU A 22 -9.87 -1.45 2.30
C LEU A 22 -9.41 -0.37 1.30
N ALA A 23 -10.32 0.50 0.84
CA ALA A 23 -9.96 1.60 -0.04
C ALA A 23 -9.04 2.62 0.64
N ARG A 24 -9.29 2.94 1.92
CA ARG A 24 -8.41 3.81 2.71
C ARG A 24 -7.03 3.20 2.94
N ALA A 25 -6.98 1.91 3.29
CA ALA A 25 -5.72 1.18 3.44
C ALA A 25 -4.91 1.19 2.12
N ARG A 26 -5.58 1.01 0.98
CA ARG A 26 -4.93 1.10 -0.33
C ARG A 26 -4.36 2.49 -0.61
N ALA A 27 -5.11 3.54 -0.32
CA ALA A 27 -4.64 4.91 -0.50
C ALA A 27 -3.40 5.22 0.36
N ALA A 28 -3.36 4.74 1.61
CA ALA A 28 -2.21 4.89 2.48
C ALA A 28 -0.95 4.19 1.91
N LEU A 29 -1.09 2.98 1.38
CA LEU A 29 0.02 2.28 0.72
C LEU A 29 0.50 2.98 -0.56
N ASP A 30 -0.42 3.59 -1.31
CA ASP A 30 -0.07 4.36 -2.51
C ASP A 30 0.71 5.63 -2.14
N GLU A 31 0.33 6.31 -1.04
CA GLU A 31 1.05 7.46 -0.50
C GLU A 31 2.44 7.08 0.04
N GLU A 32 2.54 5.95 0.74
CA GLU A 32 3.81 5.43 1.23
C GLU A 32 4.77 5.07 0.09
N GLN A 33 4.25 4.39 -0.95
CA GLN A 33 5.03 4.08 -2.15
C GLN A 33 5.56 5.36 -2.84
N ALA A 34 4.74 6.41 -2.90
CA ALA A 34 5.17 7.71 -3.41
C ALA A 34 6.24 8.35 -2.51
N GLY A 35 6.14 8.18 -1.19
CA GLY A 35 7.17 8.57 -0.22
C GLY A 35 8.51 7.90 -0.50
N ILE A 36 8.52 6.58 -0.64
CA ILE A 36 9.73 5.82 -0.95
C ILE A 36 10.35 6.27 -2.28
N ALA A 37 9.54 6.51 -3.31
CA ALA A 37 10.05 7.01 -4.60
C ALA A 37 10.75 8.37 -4.47
N ARG A 38 10.23 9.27 -3.61
CA ARG A 38 10.87 10.54 -3.29
C ARG A 38 12.18 10.33 -2.53
N SER A 39 12.19 9.48 -1.50
CA SER A 39 13.39 9.17 -0.72
C SER A 39 14.50 8.60 -1.60
N ARG A 40 14.19 7.61 -2.47
CA ARG A 40 15.16 7.09 -3.44
C ARG A 40 15.68 8.18 -4.36
N SER A 41 14.80 9.04 -4.89
CA SER A 41 15.24 10.14 -5.75
C SER A 41 16.20 11.11 -5.05
N GLN A 42 15.98 11.39 -3.76
CA GLN A 42 16.87 12.22 -2.94
C GLN A 42 18.20 11.50 -2.69
N LEU A 43 18.16 10.23 -2.32
CA LEU A 43 19.33 9.38 -2.08
C LEU A 43 20.24 9.33 -3.31
N TRP A 44 19.66 9.14 -4.50
CA TRP A 44 20.38 9.12 -5.77
C TRP A 44 20.99 10.48 -6.15
N ARG A 45 20.38 11.60 -5.72
CA ARG A 45 20.98 12.93 -5.91
C ARG A 45 22.16 13.13 -4.99
N ALA A 46 22.01 12.83 -3.70
CA ALA A 46 23.08 12.91 -2.72
C ALA A 46 24.28 12.03 -3.12
N TRP A 47 24.02 10.80 -3.56
CA TRP A 47 25.04 9.89 -4.07
C TRP A 47 25.81 10.49 -5.27
N ARG A 48 25.11 11.11 -6.22
CA ARG A 48 25.76 11.76 -7.38
C ARG A 48 26.56 13.00 -7.00
N GLU A 49 26.02 13.86 -6.16
CA GLU A 49 26.73 15.05 -5.66
C GLU A 49 28.03 14.67 -4.94
N ARG A 50 28.00 13.57 -4.17
CA ARG A 50 29.20 13.01 -3.52
C ARG A 50 30.17 12.34 -4.50
N GLY A 51 29.66 11.69 -5.54
CA GLY A 51 30.48 11.05 -6.58
C GLY A 51 31.19 12.04 -7.51
N GLU A 52 30.66 13.26 -7.68
CA GLU A 52 31.25 14.31 -8.51
C GLU A 52 32.40 15.08 -7.83
N LEU A 53 32.64 14.87 -6.53
CA LEU A 53 33.79 15.43 -5.80
C LEU A 53 35.12 14.86 -6.34
N ARG A 54 35.66 15.48 -7.39
CA ARG A 54 37.02 15.27 -7.92
C ARG A 54 38.09 16.04 -7.13
N ALA A 55 38.06 15.95 -5.81
CA ALA A 55 39.11 16.56 -4.98
C ALA A 55 40.28 15.56 -4.78
N VAL A 56 41.50 16.09 -4.60
CA VAL A 56 42.62 15.31 -4.07
C VAL A 56 42.25 14.95 -2.63
N VAL A 57 41.64 13.78 -2.46
CA VAL A 57 41.19 13.28 -1.17
C VAL A 57 42.35 12.64 -0.43
N ASP A 58 42.60 13.12 0.78
CA ASP A 58 43.46 12.40 1.71
C ASP A 58 42.81 11.06 2.10
N GLN A 59 43.60 10.18 2.72
CA GLN A 59 43.17 8.82 3.04
C GLN A 59 41.96 8.79 3.99
N ASN A 60 41.80 9.80 4.85
CA ASN A 60 40.67 9.90 5.77
C ASN A 60 39.39 10.28 5.02
N THR A 61 39.47 11.26 4.13
CA THR A 61 38.33 11.70 3.32
C THR A 61 37.86 10.58 2.38
N LEU A 62 38.78 9.77 1.84
CA LEU A 62 38.41 8.58 1.05
C LEU A 62 37.74 7.51 1.90
N ARG A 63 38.14 7.35 3.18
CA ARG A 63 37.51 6.41 4.11
C ARG A 63 36.07 6.84 4.43
N ASP A 64 35.89 8.11 4.75
CA ASP A 64 34.59 8.68 5.09
C ASP A 64 33.63 8.60 3.91
N LEU A 65 34.10 8.91 2.70
CA LEU A 65 33.32 8.75 1.47
C LEU A 65 32.87 7.30 1.25
N LYS A 66 33.75 6.31 1.50
CA LYS A 66 33.37 4.89 1.38
C LYS A 66 32.29 4.49 2.39
N ILE A 67 32.34 5.03 3.61
CA ILE A 67 31.33 4.79 4.64
C ILE A 67 29.99 5.39 4.17
N GLU A 68 29.99 6.66 3.77
CA GLU A 68 28.78 7.37 3.30
C GLU A 68 28.13 6.67 2.09
N LEU A 69 28.92 6.23 1.11
CA LEU A 69 28.42 5.45 -0.03
C LEU A 69 27.86 4.08 0.41
N GLY A 70 28.44 3.46 1.44
CA GLY A 70 27.95 2.23 2.03
C GLY A 70 26.61 2.40 2.73
N GLU A 71 26.44 3.50 3.48
CA GLU A 71 25.18 3.88 4.11
C GLU A 71 24.07 4.12 3.08
N TYR A 72 24.38 4.83 1.98
CA TYR A 72 23.41 5.03 0.90
C TYR A 72 22.97 3.71 0.26
N ARG A 73 23.88 2.74 0.11
CA ARG A 73 23.50 1.41 -0.41
C ARG A 73 22.54 0.69 0.55
N LEU A 74 22.83 0.73 1.85
CA LEU A 74 21.98 0.10 2.87
C LEU A 74 20.59 0.74 2.93
N GLU A 75 20.51 2.07 2.80
CA GLU A 75 19.23 2.78 2.70
C GLU A 75 18.45 2.39 1.43
N ASP A 76 19.09 2.28 0.26
CA ASP A 76 18.40 1.86 -0.96
C ASP A 76 17.87 0.41 -0.85
N GLU A 77 18.65 -0.49 -0.23
CA GLU A 77 18.25 -1.87 0.06
C GLU A 77 17.02 -1.92 0.99
N ALA A 78 17.03 -1.17 2.09
CA ALA A 78 15.89 -1.09 3.00
C ALA A 78 14.62 -0.53 2.32
N LEU A 79 14.78 0.49 1.46
CA LEU A 79 13.68 1.04 0.68
C LEU A 79 13.13 0.04 -0.35
N ALA A 80 14.01 -0.78 -0.96
CA ALA A 80 13.61 -1.84 -1.87
C ALA A 80 12.82 -2.96 -1.16
N GLU A 81 13.29 -3.39 0.01
CA GLU A 81 12.57 -4.37 0.84
C GLU A 81 11.18 -3.85 1.24
N ARG A 82 11.08 -2.57 1.63
CA ARG A 82 9.78 -1.98 1.97
C ARG A 82 8.84 -1.91 0.77
N LEU A 83 9.35 -1.65 -0.43
CA LEU A 83 8.54 -1.70 -1.65
C LEU A 83 7.97 -3.10 -1.92
N GLU A 84 8.73 -4.16 -1.68
CA GLU A 84 8.23 -5.53 -1.81
C GLU A 84 7.15 -5.83 -0.77
N SER A 85 7.33 -5.39 0.48
CA SER A 85 6.27 -5.48 1.51
C SER A 85 5.00 -4.79 1.06
N ILE A 86 5.10 -3.55 0.56
CA ILE A 86 3.95 -2.78 0.07
C ILE A 86 3.27 -3.50 -1.09
N ARG A 87 4.03 -4.12 -2.01
CA ARG A 87 3.46 -4.92 -3.12
C ARG A 87 2.65 -6.11 -2.60
N ALA A 88 3.20 -6.86 -1.64
CA ALA A 88 2.50 -7.99 -1.03
C ALA A 88 1.22 -7.54 -0.30
N GLU A 89 1.30 -6.46 0.49
CA GLU A 89 0.15 -5.87 1.19
C GLU A 89 -0.94 -5.40 0.19
N ARG A 90 -0.52 -4.75 -0.91
CA ARG A 90 -1.42 -4.33 -2.00
C ARG A 90 -2.12 -5.51 -2.66
N GLN A 91 -1.43 -6.63 -2.85
CA GLN A 91 -2.02 -7.85 -3.41
C GLN A 91 -3.05 -8.44 -2.44
N ALA A 92 -2.71 -8.58 -1.16
CA ALA A 92 -3.62 -9.08 -0.13
C ALA A 92 -4.89 -8.22 -0.01
N LEU A 93 -4.76 -6.89 -0.05
CA LEU A 93 -5.92 -5.98 -0.06
C LEU A 93 -6.80 -6.15 -1.31
N THR A 94 -6.20 -6.45 -2.46
CA THR A 94 -6.93 -6.65 -3.72
C THR A 94 -7.75 -7.94 -3.68
N GLU A 95 -7.17 -9.00 -3.14
CA GLU A 95 -7.86 -10.27 -2.92
C GLU A 95 -9.01 -10.11 -1.92
N GLU A 96 -8.76 -9.45 -0.79
CA GLU A 96 -9.80 -9.23 0.22
C GLU A 96 -10.92 -8.34 -0.30
N ARG A 97 -10.60 -7.29 -1.08
CA ARG A 97 -11.62 -6.47 -1.75
C ARG A 97 -12.49 -7.31 -2.68
N SER A 98 -11.88 -8.19 -3.47
CA SER A 98 -12.60 -9.07 -4.40
C SER A 98 -13.54 -10.03 -3.65
N ARG A 99 -13.07 -10.61 -2.53
CA ARG A 99 -13.90 -11.45 -1.64
C ARG A 99 -15.08 -10.68 -1.05
N GLN A 100 -14.86 -9.46 -0.56
CA GLN A 100 -15.93 -8.63 0.00
C GLN A 100 -16.94 -8.19 -1.07
N GLN A 101 -16.49 -7.89 -2.30
CA GLN A 101 -17.37 -7.58 -3.42
C GLN A 101 -18.24 -8.78 -3.81
N ALA A 102 -17.67 -9.98 -3.85
CA ALA A 102 -18.43 -11.21 -4.14
C ALA A 102 -19.51 -11.45 -3.07
N ARG A 103 -19.17 -11.30 -1.78
CA ARG A 103 -20.12 -11.40 -0.67
C ARG A 103 -21.25 -10.37 -0.76
N LEU A 104 -20.92 -9.13 -1.13
CA LEU A 104 -21.91 -8.06 -1.30
C LEU A 104 -22.88 -8.38 -2.45
N ARG A 105 -22.36 -8.80 -3.61
CA ARG A 105 -23.20 -9.21 -4.76
C ARG A 105 -24.14 -10.36 -4.40
N GLN A 106 -23.63 -11.38 -3.71
CA GLN A 106 -24.46 -12.50 -3.25
C GLN A 106 -25.56 -12.04 -2.29
N ALA A 107 -25.23 -11.14 -1.36
CA ALA A 107 -26.20 -10.59 -0.42
C ALA A 107 -27.31 -9.80 -1.14
N VAL A 108 -26.95 -8.94 -2.09
CA VAL A 108 -27.89 -8.14 -2.90
C VAL A 108 -28.80 -9.05 -3.73
N ASN A 109 -28.24 -9.99 -4.49
CA ASN A 109 -29.03 -10.92 -5.30
C ASN A 109 -30.00 -11.75 -4.46
N SER A 110 -29.57 -12.19 -3.26
CA SER A 110 -30.45 -12.93 -2.35
C SER A 110 -31.59 -12.07 -1.81
N GLN A 111 -31.38 -10.76 -1.67
CA GLN A 111 -32.39 -9.82 -1.20
C GLN A 111 -33.38 -9.49 -2.32
N GLU A 112 -32.92 -9.32 -3.55
CA GLU A 112 -33.79 -9.13 -4.72
C GLU A 112 -34.69 -10.34 -4.97
N LYS A 113 -34.13 -11.55 -4.91
CA LYS A 113 -34.93 -12.80 -5.00
C LYS A 113 -36.01 -12.88 -3.90
N LEU A 114 -35.67 -12.50 -2.68
CA LEU A 114 -36.63 -12.46 -1.57
C LEU A 114 -37.74 -11.43 -1.83
N LYS A 115 -37.42 -10.26 -2.38
CA LYS A 115 -38.43 -9.25 -2.73
C LYS A 115 -39.38 -9.77 -3.82
N LEU A 116 -38.86 -10.37 -4.89
CA LEU A 116 -39.66 -10.93 -5.98
C LEU A 116 -40.58 -12.09 -5.55
N LEU A 117 -40.20 -12.85 -4.52
CA LEU A 117 -41.04 -13.92 -3.96
C LEU A 117 -42.11 -13.41 -2.98
N LEU A 118 -42.01 -12.14 -2.58
CA LEU A 118 -42.91 -11.49 -1.62
C LEU A 118 -43.86 -10.48 -2.29
N GLU A 119 -43.66 -10.21 -3.58
CA GLU A 119 -44.60 -9.54 -4.49
C GLU A 119 -45.53 -10.57 -5.13
#